data_AF-A0A178EFI5-F1
#
_entry.id   AF-A0A178EFI5-F1
#
_cell.length_a   1.000
_cell.length_b   1.000
_cell.length_c   1.000
_cell.angle_alpha   90.00
_cell.angle_beta   90.00
_cell.angle_gamma   90.00
#
_symmetry.space_group_name_H-M   'P 1'
#
loop_
_entity.id
_entity.type
_entity.pdbx_description
1 polymer ?
#
loop_
_entity_poly.entity_id
_entity_poly.type
_entity_poly.pdbx_seq_one_letter_code
_entity_poly.pdbx_strand_id
1 'polypeptide(L)'
;MSSDSCFYDCTNPPTVLAPYPDISGIGVNLSYTLTAGVALCIVVLYYIRSYRPDWSSNVGSHRHHPAPKQGQDRHGINPIDYLFLFWRLRGKKHYSYAQSSARTGNNRHENALIHCMLLLSDFQLLTGLSIMISGFTQLRCGISIYHWHKVVRLAWFSSITHLCCLTFLRDYFQHHKLAQLWRVPGMVILVIMLIVALIPTAQYTWFFDGHSNLGDIVKFVSRPAVCSFFPSQSSGGFTSRAGNQRAGISISLLCVGLLLRLCRLYDTPSNIYLKIRKWCSGGTKRLLQKLLDWCKADSSFGLLGIICLYRPLLTIFLCYRILFDVASSKVFEVLWFPI
;
A
#
# COMPACT_ATOMS: atom_id res chain seq x y z
N MET A 1 24.96 -18.59 27.22
CA MET A 1 25.77 -17.35 27.30
C MET A 1 24.88 -16.31 27.94
N SER A 2 25.37 -15.76 29.05
CA SER A 2 24.80 -14.89 30.09
C SER A 2 23.31 -14.52 30.03
N SER A 3 22.59 -14.94 31.08
CA SER A 3 21.36 -14.33 31.54
C SER A 3 21.67 -12.93 32.09
N ASP A 4 21.89 -11.95 31.22
CA ASP A 4 21.92 -10.54 31.63
C ASP A 4 20.49 -10.13 31.96
N SER A 5 20.20 -10.00 33.24
CA SER A 5 18.94 -9.44 33.73
C SER A 5 18.88 -7.95 33.37
N CYS A 6 18.42 -7.67 32.16
CA CYS A 6 18.03 -6.33 31.76
C CYS A 6 16.89 -5.80 32.66
N PHE A 7 17.07 -4.61 33.23
CA PHE A 7 16.10 -3.93 34.07
C PHE A 7 15.66 -2.61 33.44
N TYR A 8 14.37 -2.30 33.49
CA TYR A 8 13.82 -1.02 33.02
C TYR A 8 12.99 -0.39 34.13
N ASP A 9 13.10 0.93 34.30
CA ASP A 9 12.27 1.70 35.23
C ASP A 9 11.33 2.63 34.45
N CYS A 10 10.03 2.44 34.63
CA CYS A 10 8.99 3.29 34.02
C CYS A 10 8.71 4.57 34.83
N THR A 11 9.16 4.62 36.09
CA THR A 11 8.88 5.71 37.04
C THR A 11 9.92 6.81 36.92
N ASN A 12 11.21 6.44 36.83
CA ASN A 12 12.32 7.38 36.74
C ASN A 12 13.04 7.26 35.40
N PRO A 13 12.58 7.97 34.35
CA PRO A 13 13.26 7.92 33.07
C PRO A 13 14.64 8.59 33.15
N PRO A 14 15.63 8.07 32.40
CA PRO A 14 16.93 8.70 32.32
C PRO A 14 16.81 10.11 31.72
N THR A 15 17.61 11.04 32.25
CA THR A 15 17.66 12.44 31.81
C THR A 15 18.55 12.65 30.58
N VAL A 16 19.28 11.60 30.16
CA VAL A 16 20.18 11.59 29.01
C VAL A 16 19.81 10.43 28.11
N LEU A 17 19.69 10.71 26.80
CA LEU A 17 19.41 9.69 25.79
C LEU A 17 20.70 8.94 25.44
N ALA A 18 20.74 7.64 25.73
CA ALA A 18 21.89 6.80 25.37
C ALA A 18 22.03 6.66 23.84
N PRO A 19 23.24 6.82 23.28
CA PRO A 19 23.49 6.62 21.85
C PRO A 19 23.32 5.14 21.48
N TYR A 20 22.60 4.89 20.39
CA TYR A 20 22.35 3.53 19.88
C TYR A 20 22.59 3.50 18.36
N PRO A 21 23.85 3.40 17.93
CA PRO A 21 24.23 3.61 16.53
C PRO A 21 23.65 2.54 15.59
N ASP A 22 23.37 1.34 16.08
CA ASP A 22 22.81 0.24 15.27
C ASP A 22 21.38 0.51 14.78
N ILE A 23 20.64 1.35 15.50
CA ILE A 23 19.25 1.71 15.19
C ILE A 23 19.16 3.13 14.64
N SER A 24 19.86 4.07 15.30
CA SER A 24 19.80 5.49 14.97
C SER A 24 20.87 5.94 13.97
N GLY A 25 21.77 5.04 13.57
CA GLY A 25 22.85 5.30 12.64
C GLY A 25 22.37 5.90 11.32
N ILE A 26 23.10 6.88 10.82
CA ILE A 26 22.71 7.59 9.60
C ILE A 26 22.72 6.67 8.38
N GLY A 27 23.68 5.74 8.31
CA GLY A 27 23.79 4.76 7.24
C GLY A 27 22.60 3.80 7.18
N VAL A 28 22.09 3.37 8.35
CA VAL A 28 20.92 2.48 8.44
C VAL A 28 19.68 3.21 7.92
N ASN A 29 19.43 4.42 8.41
CA ASN A 29 18.31 5.23 7.94
C ASN A 29 18.40 5.53 6.44
N LEU A 30 19.58 5.93 5.97
CA LEU A 30 19.80 6.24 4.57
C LEU A 30 19.58 5.01 3.67
N SER A 31 20.07 3.84 4.06
CA SER A 31 19.93 2.60 3.28
C SER A 31 18.46 2.21 3.08
N TYR A 32 17.65 2.25 4.13
CA TYR A 32 16.22 1.93 4.06
C TYR A 32 15.44 2.95 3.22
N THR A 33 15.72 4.24 3.41
CA THR A 33 15.07 5.30 2.64
C THR A 33 15.46 5.26 1.16
N LEU A 34 16.75 5.06 0.85
CA LEU A 34 17.22 4.93 -0.53
C LEU A 34 16.63 3.70 -1.21
N THR A 35 16.59 2.56 -0.52
CA THR A 35 16.00 1.32 -1.04
C THR A 35 14.53 1.51 -1.37
N ALA A 36 13.74 2.09 -0.46
CA ALA A 36 12.33 2.39 -0.71
C ALA A 36 12.15 3.40 -1.86
N GLY A 37 13.02 4.42 -1.93
CA GLY A 37 13.02 5.42 -3.00
C GLY A 37 13.32 4.82 -4.37
N VAL A 38 14.36 4.00 -4.47
CA VAL A 38 14.74 3.30 -5.72
C VAL A 38 13.62 2.35 -6.15
N ALA A 39 13.05 1.58 -5.24
CA ALA A 39 11.91 0.70 -5.50
C ALA A 39 10.72 1.48 -6.09
N LEU A 40 10.38 2.62 -5.49
CA LEU A 40 9.33 3.51 -5.98
C LEU A 40 9.67 4.07 -7.37
N CYS A 41 10.91 4.54 -7.57
CA CYS A 41 11.38 5.03 -8.85
C CYS A 41 11.28 3.96 -9.94
N ILE A 42 11.66 2.70 -9.66
CA ILE A 42 11.54 1.58 -10.60
C ILE A 42 10.07 1.40 -11.02
N VAL A 43 9.14 1.36 -10.05
CA VAL A 43 7.71 1.22 -10.32
C VAL A 43 7.19 2.38 -11.16
N VAL A 44 7.52 3.62 -10.80
CA VAL A 44 7.09 4.83 -11.52
C VAL A 44 7.66 4.85 -12.94
N LEU A 45 8.95 4.55 -13.12
CA LEU A 45 9.60 4.53 -14.42
C LEU A 45 9.02 3.43 -15.31
N TYR A 46 8.77 2.24 -14.76
CA TYR A 46 8.12 1.15 -15.48
C TYR A 46 6.69 1.51 -15.89
N TYR A 47 5.94 2.12 -14.97
CA TYR A 47 4.59 2.59 -15.23
C TYR A 47 4.56 3.62 -16.38
N ILE A 48 5.47 4.59 -16.37
CA ILE A 48 5.53 5.64 -17.39
C ILE A 48 6.03 5.09 -18.73
N ARG A 49 7.01 4.18 -18.76
CA ARG A 49 7.69 3.74 -19.99
C ARG A 49 7.12 2.48 -20.63
N SER A 50 6.76 1.48 -19.83
CA SER A 50 6.47 0.13 -20.32
C SER A 50 5.03 -0.30 -20.11
N TYR A 51 4.29 0.32 -19.18
CA TYR A 51 2.90 -0.08 -18.94
C TYR A 51 2.01 0.16 -20.18
N ARG A 52 1.50 -0.96 -20.70
CA ARG A 52 0.58 -1.08 -21.83
C ARG A 52 -0.63 -1.90 -21.35
N PRO A 53 -1.82 -1.31 -21.23
CA PRO A 53 -3.02 -2.01 -20.75
C PRO A 53 -3.54 -3.04 -21.77
N ASP A 54 -2.99 -3.02 -22.98
CA ASP A 54 -3.49 -3.74 -24.17
C ASP A 54 -3.22 -5.26 -24.14
N TRP A 55 -2.45 -5.77 -23.18
CA TRP A 55 -1.88 -7.14 -23.23
C TRP A 55 -2.69 -8.21 -22.48
N SER A 56 -3.66 -7.86 -21.62
CA SER A 56 -4.28 -8.85 -20.73
C SER A 56 -5.39 -9.73 -21.34
N SER A 57 -5.69 -9.65 -22.66
CA SER A 57 -6.74 -10.51 -23.25
C SER A 57 -6.25 -11.53 -24.27
N ASN A 58 -5.00 -11.48 -24.75
CA ASN A 58 -4.60 -12.24 -25.95
C ASN A 58 -3.37 -13.17 -25.78
N VAL A 59 -2.91 -13.46 -24.57
CA VAL A 59 -1.82 -14.44 -24.33
C VAL A 59 -2.36 -15.81 -23.94
N GLY A 60 -3.31 -16.30 -24.73
CA GLY A 60 -3.90 -17.62 -24.54
C GLY A 60 -4.23 -18.35 -25.84
N SER A 61 -3.81 -17.85 -27.00
CA SER A 61 -4.08 -18.55 -28.26
C SER A 61 -2.99 -18.31 -29.29
N HIS A 62 -1.84 -18.97 -29.10
CA HIS A 62 -1.04 -19.44 -30.23
C HIS A 62 -1.77 -20.65 -30.86
N ARG A 63 -2.94 -20.42 -31.44
CA ARG A 63 -3.52 -21.28 -32.46
C ARG A 63 -4.11 -20.39 -33.53
N HIS A 64 -3.72 -20.66 -34.77
CA HIS A 64 -4.22 -20.03 -35.97
C HIS A 64 -5.75 -19.97 -35.96
N HIS A 65 -6.32 -18.82 -35.61
CA HIS A 65 -7.73 -18.52 -35.82
C HIS A 65 -7.84 -17.24 -36.64
N PRO A 66 -8.72 -17.22 -37.66
CA PRO A 66 -8.90 -16.07 -38.53
C PRO A 66 -9.44 -14.88 -37.74
N ALA A 67 -9.19 -13.68 -38.28
CA ALA A 67 -9.41 -12.39 -37.65
C ALA A 67 -10.72 -12.28 -36.83
N PRO A 68 -10.67 -11.66 -35.63
CA PRO A 68 -11.86 -11.52 -34.80
C PRO A 68 -12.84 -10.56 -35.46
N LYS A 69 -14.12 -10.97 -35.49
CA LYS A 69 -15.24 -10.14 -35.94
C LYS A 69 -15.34 -8.86 -35.10
N GLN A 70 -15.51 -7.75 -35.79
CA GLN A 70 -15.73 -6.41 -35.28
C GLN A 70 -16.97 -6.41 -34.36
N GLY A 71 -16.78 -6.35 -33.04
CA GLY A 71 -17.88 -6.33 -32.07
C GLY A 71 -17.61 -6.98 -30.71
N GLN A 72 -16.49 -7.68 -30.51
CA GLN A 72 -16.18 -8.26 -29.20
C GLN A 72 -15.47 -7.23 -28.31
N ASP A 73 -16.30 -6.58 -27.48
CA ASP A 73 -15.98 -5.68 -26.38
C ASP A 73 -14.59 -5.89 -25.75
N ARG A 74 -13.66 -4.96 -26.05
CA ARG A 74 -12.33 -4.76 -25.42
C ARG A 74 -12.44 -4.31 -23.94
N HIS A 75 -13.27 -4.94 -23.14
CA HIS A 75 -13.67 -4.45 -21.80
C HIS A 75 -12.82 -4.99 -20.63
N GLY A 76 -11.54 -5.32 -20.87
CA GLY A 76 -10.60 -5.75 -19.82
C GLY A 76 -9.80 -4.63 -19.15
N ILE A 77 -9.81 -3.42 -19.71
CA ILE A 77 -8.93 -2.32 -19.29
C ILE A 77 -9.65 -1.39 -18.32
N ASN A 78 -8.96 -0.98 -17.25
CA ASN A 78 -9.49 0.02 -16.33
C ASN A 78 -9.61 1.38 -17.06
N PRO A 79 -10.80 2.02 -17.07
CA PRO A 79 -11.02 3.28 -17.79
C PRO A 79 -10.10 4.42 -17.33
N ILE A 80 -9.66 4.41 -16.07
CA ILE A 80 -8.77 5.46 -15.52
C ILE A 80 -7.35 5.30 -16.03
N ASP A 81 -6.85 4.06 -16.12
CA ASP A 81 -5.56 3.76 -16.72
C ASP A 81 -5.55 4.21 -18.20
N TYR A 82 -6.64 3.94 -18.93
CA TYR A 82 -6.79 4.41 -20.32
C TYR A 82 -6.76 5.94 -20.45
N LEU A 83 -7.46 6.66 -19.58
CA LEU A 83 -7.53 8.13 -19.63
C LEU A 83 -6.14 8.76 -19.44
N PHE A 84 -5.37 8.25 -18.49
CA PHE A 84 -4.02 8.75 -18.20
C PHE A 84 -3.05 8.44 -19.35
N LEU A 85 -3.17 7.25 -19.93
CA LEU A 85 -2.34 6.82 -21.06
C LEU A 85 -2.73 7.53 -22.37
N PHE A 86 -4.00 7.88 -22.55
CA PHE A 86 -4.48 8.67 -23.69
C PHE A 86 -3.86 10.07 -23.69
N TRP A 87 -3.70 10.69 -22.52
CA TRP A 87 -2.98 11.96 -22.40
C TRP A 87 -1.50 11.82 -22.77
N ARG A 88 -0.83 10.73 -22.35
CA ARG A 88 0.55 10.38 -22.74
C ARG A 88 0.72 10.12 -24.25
N LEU A 89 -0.25 9.45 -24.88
CA LEU A 89 -0.20 9.01 -26.28
C LEU A 89 -0.79 10.03 -27.26
N ARG A 90 -1.47 11.08 -26.78
CA ARG A 90 -2.12 12.13 -27.59
C ARG A 90 -1.15 12.84 -28.56
N GLY A 91 0.15 12.82 -28.26
CA GLY A 91 1.21 13.39 -29.11
C GLY A 91 1.83 12.44 -30.15
N LYS A 92 1.49 11.14 -30.19
CA LYS A 92 2.11 10.17 -31.11
C LYS A 92 1.05 9.45 -31.96
N LYS A 93 0.55 10.16 -32.98
CA LYS A 93 -0.46 9.64 -33.92
C LYS A 93 0.06 8.65 -34.99
N HIS A 94 1.34 8.29 -35.00
CA HIS A 94 1.89 7.38 -36.01
C HIS A 94 2.90 6.40 -35.40
N TYR A 95 2.43 5.35 -34.71
CA TYR A 95 3.31 4.27 -34.26
C TYR A 95 2.57 2.93 -34.22
N SER A 96 2.02 2.51 -35.38
CA SER A 96 1.35 1.20 -35.50
C SER A 96 2.17 0.14 -36.25
N TYR A 97 3.40 0.42 -36.70
CA TYR A 97 4.20 -0.57 -37.45
C TYR A 97 5.65 -0.77 -36.99
N ALA A 98 6.26 0.22 -36.30
CA ALA A 98 7.63 0.10 -35.79
C ALA A 98 7.77 -0.69 -34.46
N GLN A 99 6.72 -1.38 -34.02
CA GLN A 99 6.62 -1.99 -32.68
C GLN A 99 7.13 -3.45 -32.60
N SER A 100 7.50 -4.06 -33.74
CA SER A 100 8.13 -5.39 -33.76
C SER A 100 9.63 -5.32 -33.38
N SER A 101 10.36 -4.30 -33.84
CA SER A 101 11.81 -4.17 -33.65
C SER A 101 12.22 -3.67 -32.25
N ALA A 102 11.40 -2.84 -31.60
CA ALA A 102 11.65 -2.37 -30.22
C ALA A 102 11.47 -3.46 -29.14
N ARG A 103 10.94 -4.63 -29.51
CA ARG A 103 10.60 -5.74 -28.60
C ARG A 103 11.84 -6.53 -28.13
N THR A 104 12.94 -6.49 -28.88
CA THR A 104 14.16 -7.25 -28.53
C THR A 104 15.11 -6.47 -27.60
N GLY A 105 15.14 -5.13 -27.72
CA GLY A 105 15.97 -4.26 -26.86
C GLY A 105 15.36 -3.99 -25.47
N ASN A 106 14.04 -3.83 -25.39
CA ASN A 106 13.34 -3.55 -24.12
C ASN A 106 13.42 -4.71 -23.11
N ASN A 107 13.51 -5.96 -23.59
CA ASN A 107 13.56 -7.14 -22.72
C ASN A 107 14.78 -7.14 -21.79
N ARG A 108 15.93 -6.58 -22.22
CA ARG A 108 17.14 -6.53 -21.39
C ARG A 108 16.97 -5.59 -20.19
N HIS A 109 16.41 -4.40 -20.42
CA HIS A 109 16.17 -3.44 -19.35
C HIS A 109 15.04 -3.89 -18.42
N GLU A 110 13.97 -4.47 -18.97
CA GLU A 110 12.88 -5.03 -18.16
C GLU A 110 13.35 -6.18 -17.28
N ASN A 111 14.10 -7.13 -17.82
CA ASN A 111 14.70 -8.22 -17.03
C ASN A 111 15.66 -7.68 -15.96
N ALA A 112 16.49 -6.68 -16.29
CA ALA A 112 17.38 -6.06 -15.32
C ALA A 112 16.62 -5.39 -14.17
N LEU A 113 15.51 -4.69 -14.47
CA LEU A 113 14.66 -4.07 -13.44
C LEU A 113 13.95 -5.12 -12.57
N ILE A 114 13.48 -6.22 -13.17
CA ILE A 114 12.88 -7.34 -12.43
C ILE A 114 13.91 -7.94 -11.46
N HIS A 115 15.12 -8.26 -11.94
CA HIS A 115 16.18 -8.82 -11.08
C HIS A 115 16.64 -7.85 -9.99
N CYS A 116 16.79 -6.56 -10.34
CA CYS A 116 17.12 -5.52 -9.37
C CYS A 116 16.05 -5.42 -8.28
N MET A 117 14.76 -5.37 -8.66
CA MET A 117 13.66 -5.31 -7.71
C MET A 117 13.57 -6.57 -6.83
N LEU A 118 13.83 -7.75 -7.40
CA LEU A 118 13.88 -9.01 -6.65
C LEU A 118 14.94 -8.94 -5.55
N LEU A 119 16.17 -8.56 -5.90
CA LEU A 119 17.28 -8.44 -4.96
C LEU A 119 17.01 -7.39 -3.89
N LEU A 120 16.56 -6.21 -4.31
CA LEU A 120 16.26 -5.10 -3.42
C LEU A 120 15.17 -5.47 -2.40
N SER A 121 14.11 -6.14 -2.86
CA SER A 121 13.05 -6.62 -1.97
C SER A 121 13.54 -7.70 -1.01
N ASP A 122 14.46 -8.57 -1.40
CA ASP A 122 14.93 -9.66 -0.52
C ASP A 122 15.85 -9.13 0.58
N PHE A 123 16.79 -8.26 0.22
CA PHE A 123 17.64 -7.58 1.21
C PHE A 123 16.80 -6.76 2.19
N GLN A 124 15.82 -6.01 1.68
CA GLN A 124 14.94 -5.18 2.50
C GLN A 124 14.01 -6.02 3.41
N LEU A 125 13.64 -7.23 2.98
CA LEU A 125 12.83 -8.16 3.78
C LEU A 125 13.64 -8.73 4.95
N LEU A 126 14.86 -9.22 4.66
CA LEU A 126 15.73 -9.80 5.68
C LEU A 126 16.15 -8.77 6.72
N THR A 127 16.58 -7.59 6.26
CA THR A 127 16.96 -6.49 7.16
C THR A 127 15.75 -5.94 7.90
N GLY A 128 14.60 -5.78 7.24
CA GLY A 128 13.33 -5.35 7.85
C GLY A 128 12.83 -6.29 8.94
N LEU A 129 12.90 -7.61 8.73
CA LEU A 129 12.58 -8.60 9.75
C LEU A 129 13.59 -8.58 10.89
N SER A 130 14.88 -8.51 10.58
CA SER A 130 15.95 -8.46 11.58
C SER A 130 15.80 -7.25 12.52
N ILE A 131 15.58 -6.05 11.97
CA ILE A 131 15.41 -4.83 12.79
C ILE A 131 14.15 -4.89 13.65
N MET A 132 13.06 -5.47 13.14
CA MET A 132 11.84 -5.65 13.92
C MET A 132 12.03 -6.66 15.05
N ILE A 133 12.61 -7.82 14.75
CA ILE A 133 12.92 -8.85 15.76
C ILE A 133 13.84 -8.26 16.83
N SER A 134 14.92 -7.58 16.42
CA SER A 134 15.87 -6.92 17.33
C SER A 134 15.20 -5.82 18.17
N GLY A 135 14.31 -5.03 17.57
CA GLY A 135 13.52 -4.05 18.30
C GLY A 135 12.69 -4.71 19.40
N PHE A 136 11.92 -5.75 19.06
CA PHE A 136 11.07 -6.48 20.02
C PHE A 136 11.85 -7.21 21.11
N THR A 137 13.03 -7.77 20.82
CA THR A 137 13.89 -8.36 21.87
C THR A 137 14.41 -7.28 22.81
N GLN A 138 14.83 -6.13 22.27
CA GLN A 138 15.32 -4.99 23.05
C GLN A 138 14.23 -4.26 23.84
N LEU A 139 12.94 -4.45 23.54
CA LEU A 139 11.87 -3.94 24.42
C LEU A 139 11.98 -4.47 25.83
N ARG A 140 12.37 -5.75 25.99
CA ARG A 140 12.54 -6.36 27.30
C ARG A 140 13.66 -5.69 28.10
N CYS A 141 14.60 -5.06 27.40
CA CYS A 141 15.71 -4.29 27.95
C CYS A 141 15.43 -2.79 28.11
N GLY A 142 14.21 -2.33 27.81
CA GLY A 142 13.85 -0.92 28.00
C GLY A 142 14.43 0.01 26.94
N ILE A 143 14.43 -0.38 25.67
CA ILE A 143 14.73 0.53 24.55
C ILE A 143 13.92 1.83 24.66
N SER A 144 14.56 2.97 24.43
CA SER A 144 13.89 4.27 24.54
C SER A 144 12.82 4.47 23.47
N ILE A 145 11.83 5.33 23.75
CA ILE A 145 10.78 5.72 22.78
C ILE A 145 11.40 6.27 21.50
N TYR A 146 12.49 7.03 21.58
CA TYR A 146 13.18 7.55 20.41
C TYR A 146 13.69 6.44 19.48
N HIS A 147 14.41 5.46 20.04
CA HIS A 147 14.98 4.37 19.25
C HIS A 147 13.89 3.44 18.73
N TRP A 148 12.84 3.20 19.52
CA TRP A 148 11.66 2.46 19.07
C TRP A 148 11.00 3.10 17.85
N HIS A 149 10.81 4.42 17.87
CA HIS A 149 10.23 5.16 16.75
C HIS A 149 11.07 5.05 15.48
N LYS A 150 12.40 4.98 15.61
CA LYS A 150 13.31 4.72 14.48
C LYS A 150 13.09 3.31 13.92
N VAL A 151 13.05 2.28 14.77
CA VAL A 151 12.77 0.89 14.34
C VAL A 151 11.46 0.81 13.56
N VAL A 152 10.38 1.39 14.09
CA VAL A 152 9.06 1.41 13.45
C VAL A 152 9.10 2.10 12.09
N ARG A 153 9.78 3.25 11.98
CA ARG A 153 9.94 3.98 10.71
C ARG A 153 10.72 3.18 9.67
N LEU A 154 11.79 2.49 10.07
CA LEU A 154 12.58 1.63 9.17
C LEU A 154 11.73 0.48 8.62
N ALA A 155 10.97 -0.19 9.48
CA ALA A 155 10.06 -1.27 9.08
C ALA A 155 8.91 -0.76 8.19
N TRP A 156 8.43 0.46 8.42
CA TRP A 156 7.47 1.12 7.54
C TRP A 156 8.02 1.33 6.12
N PHE A 157 9.25 1.85 5.98
CA PHE A 157 9.91 1.97 4.66
C PHE A 157 10.13 0.60 3.98
N SER A 158 10.45 -0.43 4.76
CA SER A 158 10.52 -1.81 4.24
C SER A 158 9.17 -2.29 3.67
N SER A 159 8.06 -1.99 4.35
CA SER A 159 6.71 -2.31 3.88
C SER A 159 6.37 -1.64 2.54
N ILE A 160 6.78 -0.37 2.33
CA ILE A 160 6.60 0.32 1.05
C ILE A 160 7.32 -0.42 -0.09
N THR A 161 8.55 -0.86 0.16
CA THR A 161 9.36 -1.59 -0.83
C THR A 161 8.67 -2.90 -1.25
N HIS A 162 8.11 -3.63 -0.28
CA HIS A 162 7.36 -4.86 -0.53
C HIS A 162 6.06 -4.63 -1.29
N LEU A 163 5.34 -3.57 -0.95
CA LEU A 163 4.15 -3.15 -1.69
C LEU A 163 4.47 -2.76 -3.14
N CYS A 164 5.58 -2.06 -3.37
CA CYS A 164 6.10 -1.76 -4.71
C CYS A 164 6.46 -3.04 -5.48
N CYS A 165 7.14 -3.98 -4.80
CA CYS A 165 7.53 -5.27 -5.36
C CYS A 165 6.31 -6.07 -5.82
N LEU A 166 5.28 -6.20 -4.97
CA LEU A 166 4.05 -6.89 -5.31
C LEU A 166 3.29 -6.25 -6.48
N THR A 167 3.29 -4.91 -6.58
CA THR A 167 2.65 -4.21 -7.71
C THR A 167 3.37 -4.46 -9.03
N PHE A 168 4.71 -4.44 -9.03
CA PHE A 168 5.53 -4.57 -10.24
C PHE A 168 5.72 -6.02 -10.70
N LEU A 169 5.99 -6.94 -9.76
CA LEU A 169 6.30 -8.34 -10.06
C LEU A 169 5.08 -9.26 -10.11
N ARG A 170 3.86 -8.73 -10.03
CA ARG A 170 2.63 -9.54 -10.03
C ARG A 170 2.60 -10.57 -11.16
N ASP A 171 2.86 -10.13 -12.38
CA ASP A 171 2.81 -10.99 -13.56
C ASP A 171 3.97 -12.01 -13.56
N TYR A 172 5.14 -11.62 -13.03
CA TYR A 172 6.29 -12.49 -12.86
C TYR A 172 6.03 -13.62 -11.85
N PHE A 173 5.44 -13.30 -10.69
CA PHE A 173 5.09 -14.28 -9.65
C PHE A 173 3.96 -15.21 -10.05
N GLN A 174 3.07 -14.80 -10.96
CA GLN A 174 2.06 -15.70 -11.53
C GLN A 174 2.69 -16.85 -12.31
N HIS A 175 3.82 -16.61 -12.97
CA HIS A 175 4.58 -17.63 -13.70
C HIS A 175 5.58 -18.37 -12.79
N HIS A 176 6.09 -17.74 -11.73
CA HIS A 176 7.11 -18.30 -10.82
C HIS A 176 6.61 -18.45 -9.38
N LYS A 177 5.82 -19.49 -9.11
CA LYS A 177 5.20 -19.76 -7.79
C LYS A 177 6.20 -20.10 -6.68
N LEU A 178 7.35 -20.69 -7.00
CA LEU A 178 8.39 -21.03 -6.00
C LEU A 178 9.01 -19.78 -5.36
N ALA A 179 9.27 -18.74 -6.15
CA ALA A 179 9.78 -17.46 -5.64
C ALA A 179 8.77 -16.74 -4.73
N GLN A 180 7.47 -16.99 -4.93
CA GLN A 180 6.38 -16.43 -4.14
C GLN A 180 6.27 -17.08 -2.74
N LEU A 181 6.62 -18.37 -2.61
CA LEU A 181 6.27 -19.21 -1.45
C LEU A 181 6.90 -18.73 -0.13
N TRP A 182 8.12 -18.20 -0.14
CA TRP A 182 8.79 -17.74 1.08
C TRP A 182 8.72 -16.22 1.28
N ARG A 183 8.66 -15.45 0.18
CA ARG A 183 8.62 -13.98 0.21
C ARG A 183 7.30 -13.47 0.78
N VAL A 184 6.18 -14.03 0.33
CA VAL A 184 4.85 -13.58 0.75
C VAL A 184 4.63 -13.79 2.25
N PRO A 185 4.91 -14.97 2.84
CA PRO A 185 4.84 -15.14 4.29
C PRO A 185 5.75 -14.16 5.04
N GLY A 186 6.98 -13.94 4.57
CA GLY A 186 7.90 -12.98 5.20
C GLY A 186 7.34 -11.56 5.22
N MET A 187 6.77 -11.08 4.10
CA MET A 187 6.14 -9.76 4.03
C MET A 187 4.92 -9.65 4.96
N VAL A 188 4.11 -10.72 5.05
CA VAL A 188 2.95 -10.77 5.95
C VAL A 188 3.40 -10.71 7.40
N ILE A 189 4.42 -11.48 7.79
CA ILE A 189 4.98 -11.46 9.14
C ILE A 189 5.51 -10.07 9.48
N LEU A 190 6.28 -9.45 8.58
CA LEU A 190 6.83 -8.10 8.78
C LEU A 190 5.72 -7.08 9.03
N VAL A 191 4.63 -7.13 8.25
CA VAL A 191 3.50 -6.21 8.42
C VAL A 191 2.73 -6.48 9.69
N ILE A 192 2.53 -7.74 10.10
CA ILE A 192 1.90 -8.06 11.40
C ILE A 192 2.74 -7.49 12.55
N MET A 193 4.06 -7.70 12.51
CA MET A 193 4.98 -7.14 13.50
C MET A 193 4.94 -5.61 13.53
N LEU A 194 4.86 -4.96 12.36
CA LEU A 194 4.72 -3.52 12.23
C LEU A 194 3.40 -2.99 12.80
N ILE A 195 2.27 -3.67 12.55
CA ILE A 195 0.97 -3.30 13.10
C ILE A 195 1.02 -3.29 14.63
N VAL A 196 1.55 -4.36 15.22
CA VAL A 196 1.72 -4.46 16.67
C VAL A 196 2.62 -3.34 17.19
N ALA A 197 3.68 -3.00 16.46
CA ALA A 197 4.63 -1.97 16.85
C ALA A 197 4.10 -0.53 16.73
N LEU A 198 3.08 -0.30 15.90
CA LEU A 198 2.44 1.00 15.73
C LEU A 198 1.44 1.34 16.85
N ILE A 199 0.94 0.35 17.59
CA ILE A 199 0.03 0.52 18.74
C ILE A 199 0.58 1.50 19.79
N PRO A 200 1.79 1.29 20.38
CA PRO A 200 2.36 2.25 21.33
C PRO A 200 2.69 3.59 20.65
N THR A 201 3.04 3.58 19.36
CA THR A 201 3.50 4.76 18.63
C THR A 201 2.41 5.82 18.49
N ALA A 202 1.15 5.39 18.35
CA ALA A 202 -0.02 6.28 18.34
C ALA A 202 -0.10 7.16 19.60
N GLN A 203 0.35 6.62 20.74
CA GLN A 203 0.26 7.29 22.03
C GLN A 203 1.35 8.35 22.25
N TYR A 204 2.42 8.39 21.45
CA TYR A 204 3.54 9.33 21.69
C TYR A 204 3.45 10.64 20.89
N THR A 205 2.82 10.60 19.72
CA THR A 205 2.89 11.70 18.72
C THR A 205 2.32 13.02 19.21
N TRP A 206 1.32 13.01 20.08
CA TRP A 206 0.70 14.23 20.63
C TRP A 206 1.53 14.87 21.75
N PHE A 207 2.44 14.12 22.38
CA PHE A 207 3.21 14.62 23.52
C PHE A 207 4.30 15.62 23.08
N PHE A 208 4.82 15.46 21.86
CA PHE A 208 5.80 16.36 21.24
C PHE A 208 5.23 17.73 20.86
N ASP A 209 3.94 17.80 20.53
CA ASP A 209 3.27 19.06 20.16
C ASP A 209 2.92 19.92 21.39
N GLY A 210 2.97 19.36 22.61
CA GLY A 210 2.50 20.00 23.84
C GLY A 210 3.57 20.56 24.79
N HIS A 211 4.86 20.31 24.56
CA HIS A 211 5.93 20.69 25.49
C HIS A 211 6.84 21.78 24.90
N SER A 212 6.99 22.90 25.62
CA SER A 212 7.81 24.05 25.22
C SER A 212 9.27 24.00 25.73
N ASN A 213 9.59 23.11 26.68
CA ASN A 213 10.92 23.02 27.29
C ASN A 213 11.71 21.79 26.80
N LEU A 214 12.97 22.00 26.40
CA LEU A 214 13.87 20.94 25.90
C LEU A 214 14.09 19.80 26.91
N GLY A 215 14.19 20.12 28.21
CA GLY A 215 14.42 19.13 29.26
C GLY A 215 13.28 18.11 29.42
N ASP A 216 12.03 18.54 29.23
CA ASP A 216 10.87 17.65 29.34
C ASP A 216 10.75 16.75 28.10
N ILE A 217 11.12 17.26 26.92
CA ILE A 217 11.21 16.47 25.69
C ILE A 217 12.26 15.37 25.84
N VAL A 218 13.46 15.70 26.34
CA VAL A 218 14.55 14.72 26.52
C VAL A 218 14.17 13.62 27.50
N LYS A 219 13.53 13.97 28.63
CA LYS A 219 13.02 12.99 29.61
C LYS A 219 11.95 12.09 28.98
N PHE A 220 11.06 12.65 28.15
CA PHE A 220 10.02 11.88 27.49
C PHE A 220 10.58 10.89 26.45
N VAL A 221 11.46 11.35 25.54
CA VAL A 221 12.03 10.48 24.49
C VAL A 221 12.92 9.37 25.03
N SER A 222 13.48 9.58 26.21
CA SER A 222 14.38 8.63 26.89
C SER A 222 13.62 7.59 27.72
N ARG A 223 12.30 7.75 27.94
CA ARG A 223 11.47 6.74 28.62
C ARG A 223 11.54 5.40 27.88
N PRO A 224 11.55 4.27 28.60
CA PRO A 224 11.44 2.95 27.97
C PRO A 224 10.11 2.80 27.21
N ALA A 225 10.16 2.36 25.96
CA ALA A 225 8.99 2.18 25.11
C ALA A 225 8.03 1.10 25.63
N VAL A 226 8.56 0.10 26.35
CA VAL A 226 7.77 -0.99 26.97
C VAL A 226 6.68 -0.48 27.91
N CYS A 227 6.92 0.65 28.59
CA CYS A 227 5.99 1.23 29.56
C CYS A 227 4.67 1.68 28.94
N SER A 228 4.58 1.80 27.62
CA SER A 228 3.36 2.23 26.92
C SER A 228 2.56 1.08 26.33
N PHE A 229 3.13 -0.13 26.28
CA PHE A 229 2.37 -1.32 25.93
C PHE A 229 1.39 -1.73 27.04
N PHE A 230 1.74 -1.45 28.30
CA PHE A 230 0.95 -1.79 29.47
C PHE A 230 0.58 -0.52 30.25
N PRO A 231 -0.55 0.12 29.94
CA PRO A 231 -0.93 1.40 30.55
C PRO A 231 -1.30 1.33 32.05
N SER A 232 -1.00 0.24 32.76
CA SER A 232 -1.56 0.00 34.09
C SER A 232 -0.99 0.85 35.23
N GLN A 233 0.02 1.70 35.02
CA GLN A 233 0.62 2.47 36.13
C GLN A 233 1.11 3.90 35.85
N SER A 234 0.79 4.52 34.70
CA SER A 234 1.15 5.95 34.49
C SER A 234 -0.08 6.85 34.58
N SER A 235 -0.27 7.43 35.77
CA SER A 235 -1.10 8.59 36.04
C SER A 235 -0.68 9.75 35.12
N GLY A 236 -1.40 9.88 34.01
CA GLY A 236 -1.16 10.92 32.99
C GLY A 236 -1.64 10.53 31.60
N GLY A 237 -2.69 9.71 31.49
CA GLY A 237 -3.28 9.30 30.22
C GLY A 237 -4.12 10.43 29.60
N PHE A 238 -3.48 11.39 28.93
CA PHE A 238 -4.19 12.29 28.02
C PHE A 238 -4.22 11.64 26.64
N THR A 239 -5.20 10.78 26.38
CA THR A 239 -5.42 10.19 25.06
C THR A 239 -5.91 11.25 24.07
N SER A 240 -5.00 12.00 23.46
CA SER A 240 -5.40 12.98 22.44
C SER A 240 -5.91 12.26 21.18
N ARG A 241 -7.17 12.52 20.83
CA ARG A 241 -7.91 11.95 19.70
C ARG A 241 -7.16 12.08 18.37
N ALA A 242 -6.29 13.08 18.22
CA ALA A 242 -5.55 13.40 16.99
C ALA A 242 -4.34 12.48 16.70
N GLY A 243 -3.58 12.07 17.74
CA GLY A 243 -2.43 11.16 17.57
C GLY A 243 -2.86 9.75 17.17
N ASN A 244 -3.95 9.29 17.78
CA ASN A 244 -4.61 8.02 17.44
C ASN A 244 -5.17 8.00 16.01
N GLN A 245 -5.63 9.15 15.50
CA GLN A 245 -6.14 9.27 14.13
C GLN A 245 -5.04 9.11 13.08
N ARG A 246 -3.89 9.80 13.22
CA ARG A 246 -2.80 9.74 12.22
C ARG A 246 -2.15 8.36 12.15
N ALA A 247 -1.86 7.75 13.30
CA ALA A 247 -1.31 6.40 13.36
C ALA A 247 -2.33 5.36 12.86
N GLY A 248 -3.61 5.50 13.24
CA GLY A 248 -4.70 4.64 12.77
C GLY A 248 -4.87 4.68 11.25
N ILE A 249 -4.82 5.88 10.64
CA ILE A 249 -4.87 6.04 9.19
C ILE A 249 -3.70 5.30 8.53
N SER A 250 -2.46 5.51 8.98
CA SER A 250 -1.29 4.82 8.40
C SER A 250 -1.39 3.29 8.50
N ILE A 251 -1.82 2.76 9.65
CA ILE A 251 -2.06 1.33 9.86
C ILE A 251 -3.13 0.81 8.90
N SER A 252 -4.29 1.49 8.84
CA SER A 252 -5.38 1.09 7.94
C SER A 252 -4.92 1.07 6.49
N LEU A 253 -4.13 2.06 6.06
CA LEU A 253 -3.63 2.15 4.70
C LEU A 253 -2.62 1.05 4.35
N LEU A 254 -1.70 0.72 5.27
CA LEU A 254 -0.77 -0.38 5.09
C LEU A 254 -1.50 -1.74 5.04
N CYS A 255 -2.43 -1.97 5.97
CA CYS A 255 -3.23 -3.19 6.03
C CYS A 255 -4.08 -3.37 4.78
N VAL A 256 -4.86 -2.36 4.42
CA VAL A 256 -5.72 -2.38 3.23
C VAL A 256 -4.86 -2.50 1.97
N GLY A 257 -3.75 -1.78 1.88
CA GLY A 257 -2.83 -1.84 0.74
C GLY A 257 -2.19 -3.23 0.57
N LEU A 258 -1.77 -3.88 1.66
CA LEU A 258 -1.24 -5.24 1.62
C LEU A 258 -2.33 -6.24 1.26
N LEU A 259 -3.48 -6.20 1.94
CA LEU A 259 -4.58 -7.14 1.71
C LEU A 259 -5.10 -7.06 0.28
N LEU A 260 -5.32 -5.87 -0.26
CA LEU A 260 -5.75 -5.68 -1.65
C LEU A 260 -4.74 -6.28 -2.65
N ARG A 261 -3.44 -6.11 -2.40
CA ARG A 261 -2.38 -6.65 -3.27
C ARG A 261 -2.22 -8.17 -3.13
N LEU A 262 -2.35 -8.71 -1.92
CA LEU A 262 -2.35 -10.16 -1.68
C LEU A 262 -3.57 -10.82 -2.32
N CYS A 263 -4.78 -10.26 -2.12
CA CYS A 263 -5.99 -10.72 -2.81
C CYS A 263 -5.78 -10.69 -4.33
N ARG A 264 -5.20 -9.62 -4.88
CA ARG A 264 -4.87 -9.54 -6.32
C ARG A 264 -3.80 -10.53 -6.76
N LEU A 265 -2.87 -10.92 -5.89
CA LEU A 265 -1.82 -11.87 -6.24
C LEU A 265 -2.36 -13.30 -6.30
N TYR A 266 -3.22 -13.68 -5.36
CA TYR A 266 -3.82 -15.01 -5.27
C TYR A 266 -5.06 -15.18 -6.15
N ASP A 267 -5.90 -14.15 -6.28
CA ASP A 267 -7.02 -14.16 -7.21
C ASP A 267 -6.56 -13.77 -8.61
N THR A 268 -6.65 -14.72 -9.53
CA THR A 268 -6.58 -14.49 -10.96
C THR A 268 -7.58 -13.37 -11.34
N PRO A 269 -7.13 -12.20 -11.82
CA PRO A 269 -7.94 -10.98 -11.85
C PRO A 269 -9.14 -10.98 -12.80
N SER A 270 -9.30 -11.97 -13.68
CA SER A 270 -10.35 -11.91 -14.70
C SER A 270 -11.73 -12.29 -14.17
N ASN A 271 -11.86 -13.23 -13.22
CA ASN A 271 -13.18 -13.83 -12.96
C ASN A 271 -13.93 -13.21 -11.78
N ILE A 272 -13.32 -13.08 -10.59
CA ILE A 272 -14.03 -12.60 -9.39
C ILE A 272 -14.27 -11.08 -9.44
N TYR A 273 -13.26 -10.31 -9.85
CA TYR A 273 -13.36 -8.86 -9.98
C TYR A 273 -14.45 -8.44 -10.98
N LEU A 274 -14.47 -9.07 -12.17
CA LEU A 274 -15.51 -8.84 -13.17
C LEU A 274 -16.88 -9.33 -12.67
N LYS A 275 -16.95 -10.43 -11.89
CA LYS A 275 -18.21 -10.96 -11.37
C LYS A 275 -18.81 -10.05 -10.29
N ILE A 276 -18.02 -9.55 -9.35
CA ILE A 276 -18.46 -8.57 -8.34
C ILE A 276 -18.87 -7.26 -9.02
N ARG A 277 -18.07 -6.76 -9.99
CA ARG A 277 -18.40 -5.54 -10.74
C ARG A 277 -19.70 -5.69 -11.54
N LYS A 278 -19.89 -6.82 -12.23
CA LYS A 278 -21.11 -7.13 -12.99
C LYS A 278 -22.31 -7.32 -12.07
N TRP A 279 -22.14 -8.01 -10.94
CA TRP A 279 -23.21 -8.26 -9.98
C TRP A 279 -23.67 -6.97 -9.30
N CYS A 280 -22.73 -6.17 -8.78
CA CYS A 280 -23.01 -4.88 -8.17
C CYS A 280 -23.64 -3.92 -9.20
N SER A 281 -23.02 -3.74 -10.37
CA SER A 281 -23.58 -2.89 -11.42
C SER A 281 -24.93 -3.38 -11.94
N GLY A 282 -25.20 -4.68 -11.95
CA GLY A 282 -26.48 -5.25 -12.37
C GLY A 282 -27.58 -5.00 -11.34
N GLY A 283 -27.28 -5.22 -10.06
CA GLY A 283 -28.20 -4.96 -8.96
C GLY A 283 -28.60 -3.49 -8.86
N THR A 284 -27.62 -2.58 -8.86
CA THR A 284 -27.90 -1.14 -8.72
C THR A 284 -28.61 -0.57 -9.94
N LYS A 285 -28.27 -1.00 -11.17
CA LYS A 285 -28.97 -0.55 -12.38
C LYS A 285 -30.46 -0.93 -12.37
N ARG A 286 -30.79 -2.16 -11.95
CA ARG A 286 -32.20 -2.60 -11.83
C ARG A 286 -32.96 -1.77 -10.80
N LEU A 287 -32.32 -1.43 -9.69
CA LEU A 287 -32.91 -0.62 -8.63
C LEU A 287 -33.13 0.83 -9.11
N LEU A 288 -32.15 1.39 -9.82
CA LEU A 288 -32.23 2.72 -10.42
C LEU A 288 -33.30 2.81 -11.52
N GLN A 289 -33.45 1.74 -12.31
CA GLN A 289 -34.51 1.63 -13.34
C GLN A 289 -35.90 1.56 -12.71
N LYS A 290 -36.09 0.70 -11.70
CA LYS A 290 -37.37 0.63 -10.97
C LYS A 290 -37.76 1.96 -10.31
N LEU A 291 -36.79 2.66 -9.72
CA LEU A 291 -37.03 3.98 -9.11
C LEU A 291 -37.37 5.04 -10.16
N LEU A 292 -36.74 4.98 -11.33
CA LEU A 292 -37.03 5.88 -12.45
C LEU A 292 -38.43 5.62 -13.03
N ASP A 293 -38.81 4.36 -13.19
CA ASP A 293 -40.12 3.97 -13.70
C ASP A 293 -41.23 4.34 -12.70
N TRP A 294 -40.99 4.16 -11.40
CA TRP A 294 -41.89 4.61 -10.33
C TRP A 294 -42.06 6.13 -10.31
N CYS A 295 -40.97 6.90 -10.43
CA CYS A 295 -41.05 8.37 -10.49
C CYS A 295 -41.74 8.90 -11.75
N LYS A 296 -41.75 8.13 -12.85
CA LYS A 296 -42.47 8.51 -14.08
C LYS A 296 -43.96 8.17 -14.03
N ALA A 297 -44.35 7.17 -13.25
CA ALA A 297 -45.74 6.73 -13.13
C ALA A 297 -46.59 7.67 -12.25
N ASP A 298 -45.99 8.41 -11.32
CA ASP A 298 -46.70 9.27 -10.37
C ASP A 298 -46.42 10.76 -10.66
N SER A 299 -47.41 11.49 -11.19
CA SER A 299 -47.18 12.82 -11.80
C SER A 299 -47.00 13.95 -10.77
N SER A 300 -47.47 13.79 -9.54
CA SER A 300 -47.42 14.82 -8.48
C SER A 300 -46.16 14.73 -7.62
N PHE A 301 -45.71 13.51 -7.28
CA PHE A 301 -44.50 13.28 -6.47
C PHE A 301 -43.27 12.89 -7.28
N GLY A 302 -43.42 12.61 -8.59
CA GLY A 302 -42.34 12.16 -9.46
C GLY A 302 -41.15 13.12 -9.57
N LEU A 303 -41.41 14.44 -9.67
CA LEU A 303 -40.33 15.44 -9.74
C LEU A 303 -39.51 15.50 -8.45
N LEU A 304 -40.19 15.43 -7.29
CA LEU A 304 -39.55 15.43 -5.98
C LEU A 304 -38.75 14.14 -5.75
N GLY A 305 -39.30 12.98 -6.14
CA GLY A 305 -38.62 11.69 -6.11
C GLY A 305 -37.36 11.64 -6.98
N ILE A 306 -37.40 12.28 -8.15
CA ILE A 306 -36.22 12.41 -9.03
C ILE A 306 -35.11 13.23 -8.37
N ILE A 307 -35.46 14.35 -7.74
CA ILE A 307 -34.48 15.27 -7.14
C ILE A 307 -33.93 14.72 -5.82
N CYS A 308 -34.80 14.22 -4.92
CA CYS A 308 -34.43 13.81 -3.57
C CYS A 308 -33.97 12.36 -3.46
N LEU A 309 -34.36 11.46 -4.36
CA LEU A 309 -34.05 10.03 -4.26
C LEU A 309 -33.16 9.55 -5.42
N TYR A 310 -33.58 9.79 -6.66
CA TYR A 310 -32.88 9.25 -7.83
C TYR A 310 -31.49 9.89 -8.03
N ARG A 311 -31.40 11.23 -8.02
CA ARG A 311 -30.13 11.96 -8.19
C ARG A 311 -29.07 11.62 -7.15
N PRO A 312 -29.34 11.62 -5.83
CA PRO A 312 -28.34 11.25 -4.83
C PRO A 312 -27.96 9.76 -4.91
N LEU A 313 -28.90 8.86 -5.21
CA LEU A 313 -28.56 7.44 -5.38
C LEU A 313 -27.65 7.22 -6.61
N LEU A 314 -27.91 7.96 -7.70
CA LEU A 314 -27.07 7.97 -8.89
C LEU A 314 -25.67 8.52 -8.60
N THR A 315 -25.56 9.63 -7.85
CA THR A 315 -24.25 10.21 -7.51
C THR A 315 -23.47 9.31 -6.58
N ILE A 316 -24.10 8.68 -5.58
CA ILE A 316 -23.47 7.67 -4.72
C ILE A 316 -22.97 6.48 -5.55
N PHE A 317 -23.79 5.98 -6.49
CA PHE A 317 -23.40 4.88 -7.37
C PHE A 317 -22.21 5.25 -8.25
N LEU A 318 -22.22 6.44 -8.87
CA LEU A 318 -21.12 6.92 -9.70
C LEU A 318 -19.86 7.17 -8.88
N CYS A 319 -19.96 7.77 -7.70
CA CYS A 319 -18.85 7.96 -6.78
C CYS A 319 -18.26 6.62 -6.34
N TYR A 320 -19.08 5.67 -5.91
CA TYR A 320 -18.62 4.32 -5.56
C TYR A 320 -17.90 3.65 -6.73
N ARG A 321 -18.47 3.75 -7.95
CA ARG A 321 -17.87 3.19 -9.16
C ARG A 321 -16.54 3.84 -9.53
N ILE A 322 -16.44 5.17 -9.44
CA ILE A 322 -15.21 5.90 -9.67
C ILE A 322 -14.18 5.52 -8.60
N LEU A 323 -14.56 5.48 -7.32
CA LEU A 323 -13.66 5.12 -6.23
C LEU A 323 -13.16 3.68 -6.37
N PHE A 324 -14.02 2.76 -6.81
CA PHE A 324 -13.67 1.37 -7.08
C PHE A 324 -12.78 1.23 -8.33
N ASP A 325 -13.07 1.98 -9.40
CA ASP A 325 -12.23 2.05 -10.60
C ASP A 325 -10.87 2.72 -10.27
N VAL A 326 -10.82 3.73 -9.40
CA VAL A 326 -9.56 4.36 -8.91
C VAL A 326 -8.79 3.37 -8.05
N ALA A 327 -9.43 2.73 -7.06
CA ALA A 327 -8.79 1.75 -6.19
C ALA A 327 -8.28 0.53 -6.98
N SER A 328 -8.88 0.22 -8.13
CA SER A 328 -8.46 -0.85 -9.04
C SER A 328 -7.45 -0.43 -10.10
N SER A 329 -7.13 0.86 -10.19
CA SER A 329 -6.19 1.39 -11.18
C SER A 329 -4.74 1.14 -10.75
N LYS A 330 -3.91 0.78 -11.73
CA LYS A 330 -2.46 0.71 -11.55
C LYS A 330 -1.87 2.10 -11.31
N VAL A 331 -2.45 3.16 -11.89
CA VAL A 331 -2.09 4.56 -11.58
C VAL A 331 -2.19 4.81 -10.08
N PHE A 332 -3.34 4.48 -9.48
CA PHE A 332 -3.56 4.72 -8.05
C PHE A 332 -2.61 3.88 -7.19
N GLU A 333 -2.33 2.63 -7.57
CA GLU A 333 -1.33 1.80 -6.87
C GLU A 333 0.06 2.47 -6.82
N VAL A 334 0.44 3.24 -7.85
CA VAL A 334 1.73 3.94 -7.95
C VAL A 334 1.69 5.32 -7.31
N LEU A 335 0.59 6.06 -7.47
CA LEU A 335 0.43 7.42 -6.98
C LEU A 335 0.15 7.51 -5.47
N TRP A 336 -0.24 6.38 -4.85
CA TRP A 336 -0.55 6.29 -3.43
C TRP A 336 0.70 6.23 -2.52
N PHE A 337 1.84 5.75 -3.02
CA PHE A 337 3.06 5.59 -2.22
C PHE A 337 3.65 6.86 -1.56
N PRO A 338 3.59 8.07 -2.17
CA PRO A 338 4.13 9.29 -1.58
C PRO A 338 3.17 10.01 -0.60
N ILE A 339 1.98 9.48 -0.33
CA ILE A 339 0.97 10.03 0.61
C ILE A 339 0.97 9.21 1.89
#